data_AF-A0A125BDS2-F1
#
_entry.id   AF-A0A125BDS2-F1
#
_cell.length_a   1.000
_cell.length_b   1.000
_cell.length_c   1.000
_cell.angle_alpha   90.00
_cell.angle_beta   90.00
_cell.angle_gamma   90.00
#
_symmetry.space_group_name_H-M   'P 1'
#
loop_
_entity.id
_entity.type
_entity.pdbx_description
1 polymer ?
#
loop_
_entity_poly.entity_id
_entity_poly.type
_entity_poly.pdbx_seq_one_letter_code
_entity_poly.pdbx_strand_id
1 'polypeptide(L)'
;MTQALGNFFQRSHAPLQGSVLRAIAAQMTPSAIATGQACLDWLNTRPDALSTAFVDQFRLHLARPEAFTLRHDSRPAELQLLDDDALKRQLAEEKSAAQLTEVLRANMLQLFGRLQAVRRAASEDPADHANVYGPLPVVRALSRALDALDIDSPCGTLLLQCAAAPLLDTLKHTYTALYQFLGVQDIPELPVAHAAPLLPRSTPSDAGQAILEHIQPVATQANEIDPAKYKRAVGRPRAHPAAIAAGCAPSRHRCT
;
A
#
# COMPACT_ATOMS: atom_id res chain seq x y z
N MET A 1 15.48 -13.14 -7.29
CA MET A 1 14.45 -12.09 -7.20
C MET A 1 15.01 -10.71 -7.48
N THR A 2 15.90 -10.18 -6.63
CA THR A 2 16.60 -8.88 -6.73
C THR A 2 16.99 -8.47 -8.17
N GLN A 3 17.68 -9.35 -8.90
CA GLN A 3 18.08 -9.13 -10.30
C GLN A 3 16.91 -8.88 -11.28
N ALA A 4 15.76 -9.52 -11.07
CA ALA A 4 14.58 -9.34 -11.92
C ALA A 4 13.91 -7.97 -11.68
N LEU A 5 14.00 -7.44 -10.46
CA LEU A 5 13.51 -6.10 -10.11
C LEU A 5 14.49 -5.00 -10.57
N GLY A 6 15.80 -5.26 -10.47
CA GLY A 6 16.85 -4.36 -10.96
C GLY A 6 16.82 -4.09 -12.47
N ASN A 7 16.16 -4.94 -13.26
CA ASN A 7 15.94 -4.75 -14.70
C ASN A 7 14.45 -4.60 -15.06
N PHE A 8 13.57 -4.40 -14.06
CA PHE A 8 12.11 -4.38 -14.24
C PHE A 8 11.65 -3.28 -15.20
N PHE A 9 12.07 -2.04 -14.99
CA PHE A 9 11.60 -0.90 -15.80
C PHE A 9 12.12 -0.95 -17.23
N GLN A 10 13.37 -1.38 -17.44
CA GLN A 10 13.95 -1.65 -18.76
C GLN A 10 13.10 -2.66 -19.54
N ARG A 11 12.82 -3.83 -18.93
CA ARG A 11 12.07 -4.92 -19.56
C ARG A 11 10.59 -4.62 -19.73
N SER A 12 10.04 -3.79 -18.85
CA SER A 12 8.60 -3.47 -18.80
C SER A 12 8.26 -2.14 -19.46
N HIS A 13 9.23 -1.45 -20.09
CA HIS A 13 9.06 -0.10 -20.62
C HIS A 13 7.82 0.03 -21.55
N ALA A 14 7.75 -0.78 -22.60
CA ALA A 14 6.64 -0.77 -23.55
C ALA A 14 5.25 -1.10 -22.91
N PRO A 15 5.08 -2.17 -22.11
CA PRO A 15 3.78 -2.42 -21.47
C PRO A 15 3.44 -1.42 -20.35
N LEU A 16 4.42 -0.80 -19.69
CA LEU A 16 4.18 0.34 -18.78
C LEU A 16 3.65 1.56 -19.55
N GLN A 17 4.34 1.99 -20.61
CA GLN A 17 3.89 3.08 -21.48
C GLN A 17 2.47 2.83 -22.03
N GLY A 18 2.21 1.63 -22.56
CA GLY A 18 0.90 1.24 -23.08
C GLY A 18 -0.20 1.22 -22.01
N SER A 19 0.15 0.99 -20.74
CA SER A 19 -0.78 1.05 -19.60
C SER A 19 -1.05 2.49 -19.17
N VAL A 20 -0.03 3.35 -19.12
CA VAL A 20 -0.19 4.80 -18.85
C VAL A 20 -1.03 5.47 -19.93
N LEU A 21 -0.73 5.21 -21.22
CA LEU A 21 -1.52 5.74 -22.34
C LEU A 21 -3.00 5.30 -22.28
N ARG A 22 -3.27 4.05 -21.88
CA ARG A 22 -4.64 3.56 -21.67
C ARG A 22 -5.32 4.23 -20.49
N ALA A 23 -4.61 4.52 -19.41
CA ALA A 23 -5.14 5.20 -18.23
C ALA A 23 -5.45 6.69 -18.50
N ILE A 24 -4.63 7.37 -19.32
CA ILE A 24 -4.97 8.71 -19.86
C ILE A 24 -6.25 8.62 -20.69
N ALA A 25 -6.30 7.69 -21.65
CA ALA A 25 -7.42 7.55 -22.59
C ALA A 25 -8.76 7.16 -21.91
N ALA A 26 -8.71 6.56 -20.72
CA ALA A 26 -9.90 6.22 -19.93
C ALA A 26 -10.53 7.42 -19.20
N GLN A 27 -9.83 8.56 -19.09
CA GLN A 27 -10.29 9.75 -18.35
C GLN A 27 -10.34 11.02 -19.20
N MET A 28 -9.36 11.22 -20.10
CA MET A 28 -9.24 12.38 -21.00
C MET A 28 -9.31 13.77 -20.33
N THR A 29 -9.16 13.87 -19.00
CA THR A 29 -9.11 15.15 -18.28
C THR A 29 -7.73 15.80 -18.42
N PRO A 30 -7.63 17.15 -18.38
CA PRO A 30 -6.35 17.84 -18.44
C PRO A 30 -5.36 17.38 -17.36
N SER A 31 -5.85 17.07 -16.15
CA SER A 31 -5.04 16.53 -15.05
C SER A 31 -4.56 15.10 -15.30
N ALA A 32 -5.39 14.21 -15.86
CA ALA A 32 -4.97 12.86 -16.22
C ALA A 32 -3.94 12.87 -17.37
N ILE A 33 -4.11 13.76 -18.36
CA ILE A 33 -3.16 13.96 -19.46
C ILE A 33 -1.81 14.47 -18.92
N ALA A 34 -1.80 15.52 -18.10
CA ALA A 34 -0.58 16.06 -17.50
C ALA A 34 0.15 15.04 -16.61
N THR A 35 -0.59 14.35 -15.73
CA THR A 35 -0.03 13.30 -14.85
C THR A 35 0.56 12.16 -15.68
N GLY A 36 -0.18 11.69 -16.70
CA GLY A 36 0.29 10.61 -17.56
C GLY A 36 1.51 10.99 -18.40
N GLN A 37 1.59 12.23 -18.89
CA GLN A 37 2.77 12.72 -19.60
C GLN A 37 4.00 12.74 -18.68
N ALA A 38 3.91 13.29 -17.47
CA ALA A 38 5.01 13.27 -16.50
C ALA A 38 5.51 11.84 -16.21
N CYS A 39 4.59 10.86 -16.14
CA CYS A 39 4.95 9.45 -15.98
C CYS A 39 5.62 8.85 -17.22
N LEU A 40 5.20 9.22 -18.43
CA LEU A 40 5.88 8.82 -19.66
C LEU A 40 7.29 9.45 -19.73
N ASP A 41 7.46 10.69 -19.30
CA ASP A 41 8.75 11.38 -19.28
C ASP A 41 9.73 10.69 -18.31
N TRP A 42 9.28 10.32 -17.10
CA TRP A 42 10.06 9.52 -16.16
C TRP A 42 10.43 8.13 -16.71
N LEU A 43 9.48 7.42 -17.34
CA LEU A 43 9.72 6.11 -17.94
C LEU A 43 10.75 6.16 -19.08
N ASN A 44 10.66 7.17 -19.95
CA ASN A 44 11.58 7.33 -21.09
C ASN A 44 12.98 7.82 -20.67
N THR A 45 13.06 8.74 -19.70
CA THR A 45 14.34 9.41 -19.37
C THR A 45 15.14 8.72 -18.27
N ARG A 46 14.50 7.98 -17.36
CA ARG A 46 15.13 7.43 -16.15
C ARG A 46 14.74 5.97 -15.81
N PRO A 47 14.59 5.04 -16.76
CA PRO A 47 14.20 3.65 -16.45
C PRO A 47 15.20 2.95 -15.53
N ASP A 48 16.49 3.25 -15.66
CA ASP A 48 17.55 2.65 -14.85
C ASP A 48 17.53 3.12 -13.40
N ALA A 49 17.24 4.41 -13.17
CA ALA A 49 17.11 4.98 -11.82
C ALA A 49 15.86 4.44 -11.11
N LEU A 50 14.72 4.38 -11.82
CA LEU A 50 13.48 3.75 -11.35
C LEU A 50 13.73 2.28 -10.91
N SER A 51 14.44 1.51 -11.73
CA SER A 51 14.76 0.11 -11.41
C SER A 51 15.81 -0.05 -10.30
N THR A 52 16.75 0.90 -10.17
CA THR A 52 17.76 0.93 -9.10
C THR A 52 17.12 1.24 -7.75
N ALA A 53 16.35 2.33 -7.65
CA ALA A 53 15.64 2.68 -6.43
C ALA A 53 14.69 1.55 -5.97
N PHE A 54 13.99 0.90 -6.92
CA PHE A 54 13.10 -0.22 -6.63
C PHE A 54 13.85 -1.43 -6.05
N VAL A 55 15.00 -1.81 -6.65
CA VAL A 55 15.78 -2.93 -6.12
C VAL A 55 16.45 -2.61 -4.78
N ASP A 56 16.80 -1.34 -4.52
CA ASP A 56 17.37 -0.92 -3.24
C ASP A 56 16.35 -0.83 -2.11
N GLN A 57 15.14 -0.33 -2.37
CA GLN A 57 14.03 -0.44 -1.41
C GLN A 57 13.68 -1.90 -1.12
N PHE A 58 13.73 -2.78 -2.12
CA PHE A 58 13.52 -4.22 -1.90
C PHE A 58 14.67 -4.86 -1.11
N ARG A 59 15.93 -4.48 -1.34
CA ARG A 59 17.08 -4.90 -0.51
C ARG A 59 16.94 -4.44 0.95
N LEU A 60 16.48 -3.21 1.17
CA LEU A 60 16.20 -2.67 2.51
C LEU A 60 15.12 -3.48 3.22
N HIS A 61 14.04 -3.86 2.52
CA HIS A 61 13.03 -4.78 3.03
C HIS A 61 13.61 -6.16 3.40
N LEU A 62 14.43 -6.77 2.53
CA LEU A 62 15.07 -8.06 2.83
C LEU A 62 15.98 -8.00 4.07
N ALA A 63 16.60 -6.85 4.34
CA ALA A 63 17.49 -6.64 5.48
C ALA A 63 16.76 -6.22 6.77
N ARG A 64 15.55 -5.64 6.68
CA ARG A 64 14.73 -5.15 7.80
C ARG A 64 13.22 -5.26 7.47
N PRO A 65 12.62 -6.46 7.54
CA PRO A 65 11.23 -6.67 7.14
C PRO A 65 10.22 -5.83 7.95
N GLU A 66 10.55 -5.47 9.19
CA GLU A 66 9.73 -4.64 10.09
C GLU A 66 9.61 -3.20 9.59
N ALA A 67 10.63 -2.71 8.88
CA ALA A 67 10.58 -1.39 8.25
C ALA A 67 9.47 -1.30 7.18
N PHE A 68 8.93 -2.42 6.72
CA PHE A 68 7.84 -2.52 5.76
C PHE A 68 6.51 -2.99 6.38
N THR A 69 6.47 -3.36 7.66
CA THR A 69 5.21 -3.60 8.40
C THR A 69 4.65 -2.32 9.00
N LEU A 70 5.51 -1.39 9.46
CA LEU A 70 5.09 -0.01 9.76
C LEU A 70 4.70 0.75 8.49
N ARG A 71 3.71 1.64 8.64
CA ARG A 71 3.40 2.70 7.67
C ARG A 71 4.61 3.63 7.54
N HIS A 72 4.72 4.34 6.41
CA HIS A 72 5.84 5.26 6.18
C HIS A 72 5.88 6.36 7.26
N ASP A 73 4.71 6.90 7.58
CA ASP A 73 4.48 7.76 8.75
C ASP A 73 4.60 6.97 10.05
N SER A 74 5.76 7.10 10.69
CA SER A 74 6.18 6.29 11.84
C SER A 74 5.55 6.80 13.17
N ARG A 75 4.25 6.62 13.33
CA ARG A 75 3.51 6.92 14.58
C ARG A 75 2.50 5.79 14.92
N PRO A 76 2.18 5.59 16.21
CA PRO A 76 1.19 4.58 16.64
C PRO A 76 -0.23 4.92 16.16
N ALA A 77 -1.14 3.95 16.29
CA ALA A 77 -2.48 3.94 15.69
C ALA A 77 -3.51 4.88 16.35
N GLU A 78 -3.14 6.14 16.57
CA GLU A 78 -4.12 7.23 16.67
C GLU A 78 -4.77 7.46 15.28
N LEU A 79 -6.02 7.95 15.26
CA LEU A 79 -6.77 8.20 14.02
C LEU A 79 -6.22 9.43 13.29
N GLN A 80 -5.10 9.24 12.58
CA GLN A 80 -4.56 10.26 11.68
C GLN A 80 -5.47 10.43 10.47
N LEU A 81 -5.86 11.69 10.22
CA LEU A 81 -6.43 12.11 8.95
C LEU A 81 -5.30 12.03 7.91
N LEU A 82 -5.27 10.92 7.15
CA LEU A 82 -4.38 10.77 6.01
C LEU A 82 -4.69 11.85 4.97
N ASP A 83 -3.63 12.36 4.33
CA ASP A 83 -3.81 13.11 3.10
C ASP A 83 -4.47 12.24 2.02
N ASP A 84 -5.22 12.90 1.17
CA ASP A 84 -6.05 12.28 0.14
C ASP A 84 -5.21 11.49 -0.88
N ASP A 85 -4.02 11.99 -1.24
CA ASP A 85 -3.10 11.33 -2.17
C ASP A 85 -2.28 10.23 -1.48
N ALA A 86 -1.93 10.40 -0.20
CA ALA A 86 -1.36 9.32 0.62
C ALA A 86 -2.34 8.13 0.76
N LEU A 87 -3.63 8.42 0.97
CA LEU A 87 -4.69 7.40 1.02
C LEU A 87 -4.88 6.72 -0.34
N LYS A 88 -4.89 7.48 -1.46
CA LYS A 88 -4.94 6.93 -2.83
C LYS A 88 -3.74 6.02 -3.12
N ARG A 89 -2.54 6.40 -2.68
CA ARG A 89 -1.33 5.56 -2.81
C ARG A 89 -1.45 4.28 -2.01
N GLN A 90 -1.80 4.35 -0.72
CA GLN A 90 -1.96 3.15 0.12
C GLN A 90 -3.04 2.21 -0.45
N LEU A 91 -4.16 2.75 -0.95
CA LEU A 91 -5.20 1.96 -1.60
C LEU A 91 -4.71 1.30 -2.90
N ALA A 92 -3.87 1.99 -3.68
CA ALA A 92 -3.23 1.43 -4.86
C ALA A 92 -2.22 0.31 -4.52
N GLU A 93 -1.47 0.44 -3.43
CA GLU A 93 -0.58 -0.61 -2.91
C GLU A 93 -1.38 -1.86 -2.55
N GLU A 94 -2.33 -1.75 -1.63
CA GLU A 94 -3.08 -2.90 -1.12
C GLU A 94 -3.91 -3.58 -2.23
N LYS A 95 -4.52 -2.80 -3.14
CA LYS A 95 -5.25 -3.32 -4.30
C LYS A 95 -4.34 -4.10 -5.25
N SER A 96 -3.18 -3.55 -5.59
CA SER A 96 -2.23 -4.21 -6.50
C SER A 96 -1.62 -5.46 -5.84
N ALA A 97 -1.26 -5.37 -4.57
CA ALA A 97 -0.76 -6.49 -3.78
C ALA A 97 -1.78 -7.61 -3.65
N ALA A 98 -3.05 -7.31 -3.38
CA ALA A 98 -4.13 -8.31 -3.30
C ALA A 98 -4.38 -8.98 -4.66
N GLN A 99 -4.44 -8.21 -5.75
CA GLN A 99 -4.60 -8.74 -7.11
C GLN A 99 -3.44 -9.67 -7.49
N LEU A 100 -2.19 -9.27 -7.21
CA LEU A 100 -1.01 -10.10 -7.43
C LEU A 100 -1.03 -11.37 -6.56
N THR A 101 -1.41 -11.23 -5.29
CA THR A 101 -1.46 -12.34 -4.32
C THR A 101 -2.46 -13.42 -4.74
N GLU A 102 -3.64 -13.03 -5.23
CA GLU A 102 -4.65 -13.97 -5.68
C GLU A 102 -4.20 -14.74 -6.94
N VAL A 103 -3.69 -14.04 -7.96
CA VAL A 103 -3.27 -14.67 -9.22
C VAL A 103 -2.00 -15.51 -9.06
N LEU A 104 -1.08 -15.11 -8.17
CA LEU A 104 0.18 -15.85 -7.92
C LEU A 104 0.06 -16.92 -6.83
N ARG A 105 -1.13 -17.08 -6.20
CA ARG A 105 -1.35 -17.94 -5.02
C ARG A 105 -0.74 -19.35 -5.16
N ALA A 106 -0.97 -20.01 -6.29
CA ALA A 106 -0.44 -21.35 -6.55
C ALA A 106 1.09 -21.37 -6.64
N ASN A 107 1.70 -20.46 -7.41
CA ASN A 107 3.15 -20.35 -7.55
C ASN A 107 3.85 -20.00 -6.23
N MET A 108 3.22 -19.15 -5.41
CA MET A 108 3.74 -18.80 -4.09
C MET A 108 3.69 -19.96 -3.12
N LEU A 109 2.59 -20.72 -3.04
CA LEU A 109 2.49 -21.89 -2.16
C LEU A 109 3.57 -22.94 -2.48
N GLN A 110 3.81 -23.21 -3.77
CA GLN A 110 4.88 -24.10 -4.23
C GLN A 110 6.29 -23.60 -3.82
N LEU A 111 6.59 -22.33 -4.07
CA LEU A 111 7.88 -21.74 -3.72
C LEU A 111 8.09 -21.68 -2.20
N PHE A 112 7.10 -21.19 -1.45
CA PHE A 112 7.20 -20.95 -0.02
C PHE A 112 7.25 -22.26 0.77
N GLY A 113 6.58 -23.33 0.31
CA GLY A 113 6.73 -24.67 0.86
C GLY A 113 8.18 -25.17 0.79
N ARG A 114 8.86 -25.01 -0.35
CA ARG A 114 10.28 -25.38 -0.49
C ARG A 114 11.21 -24.46 0.29
N LEU A 115 10.96 -23.14 0.32
CA LEU A 115 11.74 -22.21 1.16
C LEU A 115 11.60 -22.53 2.66
N GLN A 116 10.42 -22.94 3.13
CA GLN A 116 10.23 -23.37 4.51
C GLN A 116 10.99 -24.67 4.82
N ALA A 117 11.15 -25.58 3.85
CA ALA A 117 11.98 -26.76 4.00
C ALA A 117 13.46 -26.39 4.23
N VAL A 118 13.99 -25.44 3.45
CA VAL A 118 15.37 -24.92 3.62
C VAL A 118 15.57 -24.33 5.03
N ARG A 119 14.67 -23.42 5.46
CA ARG A 119 14.81 -22.76 6.77
C ARG A 119 14.73 -23.75 7.95
N ARG A 120 13.87 -24.77 7.88
CA ARG A 120 13.79 -25.85 8.88
C ARG A 120 15.08 -26.66 8.96
N ALA A 121 15.73 -26.94 7.83
CA ALA A 121 17.03 -27.61 7.82
C ALA A 121 18.15 -26.71 8.39
N ALA A 122 18.06 -25.39 8.18
CA ALA A 122 19.01 -24.41 8.71
C ALA A 122 18.84 -24.08 10.21
N SER A 123 17.77 -24.56 10.86
CA SER A 123 17.43 -24.24 12.27
C SER A 123 17.26 -22.74 12.55
N GLU A 124 16.78 -21.98 11.56
CA GLU A 124 16.37 -20.58 11.76
C GLU A 124 15.07 -20.48 12.58
N ASP A 125 14.87 -19.34 13.24
CA ASP A 125 13.67 -19.03 14.04
C ASP A 125 12.38 -19.20 13.20
N PRO A 126 11.34 -19.95 13.66
CA PRO A 126 10.13 -20.21 12.89
C PRO A 126 9.25 -19.01 12.49
N ALA A 127 9.67 -17.78 12.78
CA ALA A 127 9.01 -16.55 12.31
C ALA A 127 8.85 -16.59 10.76
N ASP A 128 7.64 -16.28 10.27
CA ASP A 128 7.25 -16.59 8.88
C ASP A 128 7.82 -15.61 7.84
N HIS A 129 9.13 -15.71 7.65
CA HIS A 129 9.93 -14.96 6.70
C HIS A 129 9.87 -15.54 5.26
N ALA A 130 8.88 -16.37 4.92
CA ALA A 130 8.56 -16.68 3.53
C ALA A 130 7.81 -15.51 2.87
N ASN A 131 6.88 -14.89 3.61
CA ASN A 131 6.08 -13.74 3.18
C ASN A 131 6.91 -12.50 2.79
N VAL A 132 8.17 -12.45 3.23
CA VAL A 132 9.17 -11.44 2.85
C VAL A 132 9.33 -11.36 1.32
N TYR A 133 9.13 -12.46 0.58
CA TYR A 133 9.18 -12.49 -0.89
C TYR A 133 7.81 -12.33 -1.57
N GLY A 134 6.76 -12.03 -0.81
CA GLY A 134 5.39 -11.89 -1.31
C GLY A 134 5.13 -10.58 -2.08
N PRO A 135 3.98 -10.46 -2.77
CA PRO A 135 3.67 -9.30 -3.60
C PRO A 135 3.53 -7.99 -2.82
N LEU A 136 3.01 -8.02 -1.59
CA LEU A 136 2.81 -6.81 -0.79
C LEU A 136 4.14 -6.07 -0.50
N PRO A 137 5.20 -6.73 0.02
CA PRO A 137 6.53 -6.11 0.07
C PRO A 137 7.07 -5.60 -1.26
N VAL A 138 6.85 -6.31 -2.37
CA VAL A 138 7.31 -5.89 -3.70
C VAL A 138 6.61 -4.60 -4.14
N VAL A 139 5.29 -4.52 -3.95
CA VAL A 139 4.49 -3.33 -4.28
C VAL A 139 4.85 -2.15 -3.37
N ARG A 140 5.07 -2.39 -2.06
CA ARG A 140 5.55 -1.36 -1.12
C ARG A 140 6.97 -0.88 -1.45
N ALA A 141 7.86 -1.77 -1.88
CA ALA A 141 9.22 -1.42 -2.31
C ALA A 141 9.21 -0.59 -3.60
N LEU A 142 8.29 -0.87 -4.53
CA LEU A 142 8.07 0.00 -5.70
C LEU A 142 7.52 1.36 -5.28
N SER A 143 6.49 1.42 -4.44
CA SER A 143 5.89 2.68 -3.97
C SER A 143 6.94 3.60 -3.34
N ARG A 144 7.69 3.09 -2.34
CA ARG A 144 8.78 3.83 -1.68
C ARG A 144 9.95 4.19 -2.60
N ALA A 145 10.12 3.50 -3.72
CA ALA A 145 11.15 3.83 -4.71
C ALA A 145 10.73 4.99 -5.62
N LEU A 146 9.43 5.17 -5.85
CA LEU A 146 8.89 6.35 -6.52
C LEU A 146 9.00 7.56 -5.60
N ASP A 147 8.70 7.38 -4.30
CA ASP A 147 8.80 8.43 -3.29
C ASP A 147 10.28 8.84 -3.04
N ALA A 148 11.20 7.87 -2.99
CA ALA A 148 12.65 8.12 -2.88
C ALA A 148 13.32 8.66 -4.18
N LEU A 149 12.53 8.92 -5.22
CA LEU A 149 12.94 9.62 -6.44
C LEU A 149 12.23 10.99 -6.59
N ASP A 150 11.54 11.45 -5.54
CA ASP A 150 10.76 12.68 -5.50
C ASP A 150 9.71 12.77 -6.62
N ILE A 151 9.07 11.64 -6.99
CA ILE A 151 8.05 11.58 -8.04
C ILE A 151 6.70 12.05 -7.47
N ASP A 152 6.10 13.06 -8.11
CA ASP A 152 4.79 13.63 -7.77
C ASP A 152 3.75 12.55 -7.45
N SER A 153 3.07 12.66 -6.30
CA SER A 153 2.21 11.59 -5.78
C SER A 153 1.14 11.08 -6.77
N PRO A 154 0.46 11.92 -7.57
CA PRO A 154 -0.45 11.44 -8.61
C PRO A 154 0.24 10.58 -9.67
N CYS A 155 1.46 10.94 -10.08
CA CYS A 155 2.21 10.16 -11.07
C CYS A 155 2.78 8.87 -10.46
N GLY A 156 3.36 8.93 -9.26
CA GLY A 156 3.81 7.73 -8.55
C GLY A 156 2.68 6.73 -8.33
N THR A 157 1.48 7.22 -7.98
CA THR A 157 0.28 6.38 -7.81
C THR A 157 -0.18 5.78 -9.15
N LEU A 158 -0.14 6.53 -10.25
CA LEU A 158 -0.47 6.04 -11.59
C LEU A 158 0.55 4.97 -12.07
N LEU A 159 1.85 5.21 -11.86
CA LEU A 159 2.92 4.26 -12.21
C LEU A 159 2.79 2.96 -11.41
N LEU A 160 2.50 3.05 -10.10
CA LEU A 160 2.27 1.88 -9.24
C LEU A 160 1.11 1.01 -9.76
N GLN A 161 -0.01 1.63 -10.14
CA GLN A 161 -1.16 0.92 -10.73
C GLN A 161 -0.83 0.31 -12.10
N CYS A 162 -0.13 1.06 -12.98
CA CYS A 162 0.29 0.56 -14.30
C CYS A 162 1.30 -0.58 -14.21
N ALA A 163 2.13 -0.62 -13.16
CA ALA A 163 3.12 -1.66 -12.92
C ALA A 163 2.52 -2.99 -12.49
N ALA A 164 1.27 -3.06 -12.03
CA ALA A 164 0.68 -4.29 -11.51
C ALA A 164 0.70 -5.47 -12.51
N ALA A 165 0.41 -5.24 -13.79
CA ALA A 165 0.44 -6.32 -14.80
C ALA A 165 1.87 -6.73 -15.21
N PRO A 166 2.82 -5.81 -15.52
CA PRO A 166 4.21 -6.22 -15.74
C PRO A 166 4.88 -6.85 -14.50
N LEU A 167 4.50 -6.44 -13.28
CA LEU A 167 4.95 -7.09 -12.05
C LEU A 167 4.39 -8.51 -11.93
N LEU A 168 3.13 -8.74 -12.30
CA LEU A 168 2.52 -10.08 -12.29
C LEU A 168 3.35 -11.06 -13.12
N ASP A 169 3.68 -10.69 -14.36
CA ASP A 169 4.52 -11.54 -15.22
C ASP A 169 5.94 -11.68 -14.68
N THR A 170 6.55 -10.60 -14.20
CA THR A 170 7.90 -10.62 -13.62
C THR A 170 7.99 -11.54 -12.41
N LEU A 171 7.00 -11.49 -11.51
CA LEU A 171 6.91 -12.33 -10.32
C LEU A 171 6.58 -13.78 -10.69
N LYS A 172 5.64 -14.03 -11.60
CA LYS A 172 5.28 -15.39 -12.08
C LYS A 172 6.50 -16.14 -12.63
N HIS A 173 7.28 -15.49 -13.50
CA HIS A 173 8.53 -16.06 -14.02
C HIS A 173 9.56 -16.25 -12.90
N THR A 174 9.72 -15.26 -12.01
CA THR A 174 10.70 -15.33 -10.91
C THR A 174 10.39 -16.46 -9.92
N TYR A 175 9.13 -16.62 -9.50
CA TYR A 175 8.73 -17.67 -8.58
C TYR A 175 8.86 -19.06 -9.21
N THR A 176 8.48 -19.20 -10.49
CA THR A 176 8.64 -20.46 -11.24
C THR A 176 10.11 -20.86 -11.35
N ALA A 177 10.99 -19.93 -11.73
CA ALA A 177 12.43 -20.18 -11.83
C ALA A 177 13.07 -20.51 -10.48
N LEU A 178 12.68 -19.84 -9.38
CA LEU A 178 13.16 -20.14 -8.04
C LEU A 178 12.71 -21.53 -7.54
N TYR A 179 11.44 -21.90 -7.78
CA TYR A 179 10.91 -23.21 -7.43
C TYR A 179 11.60 -24.34 -8.22
N GLN A 180 11.85 -24.13 -9.52
CA GLN A 180 12.63 -25.05 -10.36
C GLN A 180 14.07 -25.17 -9.86
N PHE A 181 14.75 -24.06 -9.56
CA PHE A 181 16.10 -24.05 -9.01
C PHE A 181 16.18 -24.84 -7.69
N LEU A 182 15.26 -24.61 -6.74
CA LEU A 182 15.21 -25.38 -5.49
C LEU A 182 14.99 -26.88 -5.73
N GLY A 183 14.27 -27.26 -6.79
CA GLY A 183 14.14 -28.66 -7.22
C GLY A 183 15.43 -29.28 -7.76
N VAL A 184 16.27 -28.49 -8.44
CA VAL A 184 17.62 -28.91 -8.90
C VAL A 184 18.63 -28.92 -7.74
N GLN A 185 18.27 -28.40 -6.57
CA GLN A 185 19.06 -28.50 -5.33
C GLN A 185 18.52 -29.60 -4.38
N ASP A 186 17.72 -30.54 -4.91
CA ASP A 186 17.08 -31.65 -4.17
C ASP A 186 16.30 -31.23 -2.92
N ILE A 187 15.84 -29.97 -2.85
CA ILE A 187 15.07 -29.47 -1.70
C ILE A 187 13.68 -30.11 -1.73
N PRO A 188 13.32 -30.92 -0.72
CA PRO A 188 12.07 -31.67 -0.73
C PRO A 188 10.88 -30.73 -0.69
N GLU A 189 9.86 -31.06 -1.46
CA GLU A 189 8.58 -30.36 -1.39
C GLU A 189 7.85 -30.80 -0.13
N LEU A 190 7.83 -29.92 0.88
CA LEU A 190 6.96 -30.11 2.03
C LEU A 190 5.51 -30.26 1.53
N PRO A 191 4.77 -31.30 1.96
CA PRO A 191 3.38 -31.44 1.61
C PRO A 191 2.63 -30.15 1.96
N VAL A 192 2.04 -29.51 0.95
CA VAL A 192 1.24 -28.31 1.16
C VAL A 192 0.01 -28.72 1.96
N ALA A 193 0.11 -28.56 3.28
CA ALA A 193 -1.02 -28.68 4.20
C ALA A 193 -2.12 -27.80 3.62
N HIS A 194 -3.20 -28.43 3.16
CA HIS A 194 -4.17 -27.77 2.31
C HIS A 194 -4.71 -26.57 3.05
N ALA A 195 -4.42 -25.36 2.54
CA ALA A 195 -4.80 -24.12 3.18
C ALA A 195 -6.30 -24.19 3.44
N ALA A 196 -6.68 -24.18 4.72
CA ALA A 196 -8.06 -24.43 5.14
C ALA A 196 -9.00 -23.55 4.31
N PRO A 197 -10.16 -24.08 3.85
CA PRO A 197 -11.05 -23.34 2.97
C PRO A 197 -11.25 -21.93 3.49
N LEU A 198 -10.91 -20.93 2.67
CA LEU A 198 -11.14 -19.53 3.01
C LEU A 198 -12.59 -19.41 3.43
N LEU A 199 -12.83 -19.01 4.70
CA LEU A 199 -14.19 -18.92 5.23
C LEU A 199 -15.03 -18.11 4.25
N PRO A 200 -16.27 -18.55 3.95
CA PRO A 200 -17.06 -18.03 2.85
C PRO A 200 -17.09 -16.50 2.93
N ARG A 201 -16.45 -15.89 1.93
CA ARG A 201 -16.20 -14.45 1.78
C ARG A 201 -17.40 -13.69 2.31
N SER A 202 -17.26 -13.10 3.51
CA SER A 202 -18.40 -12.59 4.25
C SER A 202 -19.22 -11.69 3.35
N THR A 203 -20.46 -12.09 3.09
CA THR A 203 -21.46 -11.24 2.45
C THR A 203 -21.42 -9.89 3.17
N PRO A 204 -21.43 -8.75 2.44
CA PRO A 204 -21.30 -7.43 3.07
C PRO A 204 -22.31 -7.36 4.21
N SER A 205 -21.80 -7.27 5.44
CA SER A 205 -22.65 -7.26 6.63
C SER A 205 -23.60 -6.08 6.51
N ASP A 206 -24.85 -6.23 6.95
CA ASP A 206 -25.84 -5.15 6.99
C ASP A 206 -25.24 -3.86 7.58
N ALA A 207 -24.39 -3.98 8.59
CA ALA A 207 -23.65 -2.87 9.17
C ALA A 207 -22.79 -2.08 8.15
N GLY A 208 -22.10 -2.76 7.23
CA GLY A 208 -21.28 -2.09 6.20
C GLY A 208 -22.13 -1.36 5.15
N GLN A 209 -23.26 -1.95 4.76
CA GLN A 209 -24.21 -1.33 3.84
C GLN A 209 -24.92 -0.14 4.51
N ALA A 210 -25.40 -0.30 5.75
CA ALA A 210 -26.01 0.75 6.55
C ALA A 210 -25.04 1.90 6.88
N ILE A 211 -23.74 1.63 7.08
CA ILE A 211 -22.71 2.67 7.22
C ILE A 211 -22.57 3.49 5.93
N LEU A 212 -22.55 2.85 4.76
CA LEU A 212 -22.50 3.56 3.48
C LEU A 212 -23.76 4.40 3.25
N GLU A 213 -24.94 3.84 3.52
CA GLU A 213 -26.23 4.54 3.44
C GLU A 213 -26.36 5.69 4.45
N HIS A 214 -25.67 5.63 5.60
CA HIS A 214 -25.61 6.72 6.56
C HIS A 214 -24.61 7.82 6.18
N ILE A 215 -23.49 7.47 5.53
CA ILE A 215 -22.47 8.43 5.07
C ILE A 215 -22.92 9.16 3.79
N GLN A 216 -23.59 8.49 2.87
CA GLN A 216 -24.01 9.04 1.58
C GLN A 216 -24.83 10.35 1.67
N PRO A 217 -25.84 10.53 2.55
CA PRO A 217 -26.55 11.79 2.72
C PRO A 217 -25.72 12.90 3.39
N VAL A 218 -24.67 12.56 4.15
CA VAL A 218 -23.74 13.56 4.72
C VAL A 218 -22.80 14.08 3.63
N ALA A 219 -22.34 13.19 2.74
CA ALA A 219 -21.50 13.55 1.60
C ALA A 219 -22.22 14.46 0.59
N THR A 220 -23.53 14.28 0.36
CA THR A 220 -24.31 15.19 -0.49
C THR A 220 -24.56 16.53 0.18
N GLN A 221 -24.90 16.58 1.48
CA GLN A 221 -25.06 17.84 2.21
C GLN A 221 -23.78 18.68 2.30
N ALA A 222 -22.61 18.03 2.42
CA ALA A 222 -21.32 18.72 2.38
C ALA A 222 -21.06 19.43 1.04
N ASN A 223 -21.66 18.93 -0.05
CA ASN A 223 -21.52 19.47 -1.41
C ASN A 223 -22.54 20.58 -1.73
N GLU A 224 -23.53 20.83 -0.85
CA GLU A 224 -24.51 21.93 -0.96
C GLU A 224 -24.15 23.19 -0.16
N ILE A 225 -22.94 23.26 0.42
CA ILE A 225 -22.48 24.41 1.22
C ILE A 225 -22.08 25.58 0.31
N ASP A 226 -23.08 26.26 -0.23
CA ASP A 226 -22.97 27.57 -0.89
C ASP A 226 -22.23 28.58 0.02
N PRO A 227 -21.05 29.09 -0.39
CA PRO A 227 -20.22 29.97 0.44
C PRO A 227 -20.89 31.32 0.77
N ALA A 228 -22.01 31.69 0.12
CA ALA A 228 -22.73 32.93 0.39
C ALA A 228 -23.32 33.02 1.82
N LYS A 229 -23.61 31.89 2.48
CA LYS A 229 -24.39 31.87 3.74
C LYS A 229 -23.57 32.06 5.03
N TYR A 230 -22.24 31.94 5.00
CA TYR A 230 -21.43 31.96 6.24
C TYR A 230 -21.40 33.32 6.97
N LYS A 231 -21.84 34.41 6.33
CA LYS A 231 -21.81 35.78 6.89
C LYS A 231 -22.93 36.13 7.88
N ARG A 232 -23.78 35.18 8.31
CA ARG A 232 -24.93 35.50 9.22
C ARG A 232 -24.99 34.72 10.55
N ALA A 233 -23.95 33.96 10.91
CA ALA A 233 -23.90 33.19 12.15
C ALA A 233 -23.09 33.86 13.30
N VAL A 234 -22.34 34.93 13.03
CA VAL A 234 -21.57 35.67 14.05
C VAL A 234 -22.39 36.86 14.54
N GLY A 235 -23.15 36.72 15.64
CA GLY A 235 -24.06 37.81 16.00
C GLY A 235 -24.97 37.74 17.24
N ARG A 236 -24.63 37.05 18.34
CA ARG A 236 -25.10 37.46 19.69
C ARG A 236 -24.39 36.75 20.86
N PRO A 237 -23.78 37.49 21.81
CA PRO A 237 -23.45 36.93 23.11
C PRO A 237 -24.73 36.77 23.96
N ARG A 238 -24.77 35.78 24.85
CA ARG A 238 -25.84 35.60 25.84
C ARG A 238 -25.23 35.66 27.24
N ALA A 239 -25.77 36.53 28.09
CA ALA A 239 -25.15 36.90 29.36
C ALA A 239 -25.33 35.86 30.48
N HIS A 240 -24.38 35.84 31.41
CA HIS A 240 -24.53 35.22 32.74
C HIS A 240 -25.57 35.96 33.59
N PRO A 241 -26.12 35.26 34.58
CA PRO A 241 -26.18 35.77 35.95
C PRO A 241 -25.27 34.96 36.90
N ALA A 242 -24.87 35.59 38.00
CA ALA A 242 -24.21 35.00 39.18
C ALA A 242 -25.12 35.21 40.41
N ALA A 243 -24.86 34.72 41.63
CA ALA A 243 -23.78 33.84 42.11
C ALA A 243 -24.39 32.58 42.81
N ILE A 244 -24.15 32.13 44.05
CA ILE A 244 -23.42 32.59 45.26
C ILE A 244 -22.56 31.41 45.80
N ALA A 245 -21.58 31.68 46.66
CA ALA A 245 -20.58 30.74 47.16
C ALA A 245 -21.09 29.66 48.13
N ALA A 246 -20.36 28.54 48.15
CA ALA A 246 -19.79 28.00 49.40
C ALA A 246 -18.42 27.37 49.06
N GLY A 247 -17.40 27.61 49.87
CA GLY A 247 -16.06 27.09 49.62
C GLY A 247 -15.30 26.81 50.90
N CYS A 248 -14.57 25.69 50.93
CA CYS A 248 -13.49 25.44 51.88
C CYS A 248 -12.46 24.53 51.22
N ALA A 249 -11.18 24.76 51.51
CA ALA A 249 -10.05 23.97 50.99
C ALA A 249 -9.56 22.98 52.08
N PRO A 250 -8.46 22.22 51.90
CA PRO A 250 -7.11 22.80 51.80
C PRO A 250 -6.24 22.20 50.68
N SER A 251 -5.05 22.78 50.50
CA SER A 251 -4.01 22.32 49.59
C SER A 251 -2.76 21.87 50.35
N ARG A 252 -2.04 20.89 49.78
CA ARG A 252 -0.59 20.65 49.91
C ARG A 252 0.01 20.56 51.33
N HIS A 253 0.44 19.36 51.72
CA HIS A 253 1.57 19.22 52.63
C HIS A 253 2.89 19.56 51.92
N ARG A 254 3.80 20.19 52.66
CA ARG A 254 5.26 20.13 52.45
C ARG A 254 5.90 19.77 53.81
N CYS A 255 7.13 19.29 53.81
CA CYS A 255 7.83 18.84 55.02
C CYS A 255 8.27 20.00 55.93
N THR A 256 8.60 19.63 57.18
CA THR A 256 9.11 20.44 58.31
C THR A 256 8.21 21.58 58.76
#